data_AF-A0A7R9JZC2-F1
#
_entry.id   AF-A0A7R9JZC2-F1
#
_cell.length_a   1.000
_cell.length_b   1.000
_cell.length_c   1.000
_cell.angle_alpha   90.00
_cell.angle_beta   90.00
_cell.angle_gamma   90.00
#
_symmetry.space_group_name_H-M   'P 1'
#
loop_
_entity.id
_entity.type
_entity.pdbx_description
1 polymer ?
#
loop_
_entity_poly.entity_id
_entity_poly.type
_entity_poly.pdbx_seq_one_letter_code
_entity_poly.pdbx_strand_id
1 'polypeptide(L)'
;MLCCVLSVYRDKNTPSPFKEDLRTVGDEGQSDWAARADHVYMDAMGFGMGCCCLQLTFQACNIEEARTLYDQLTPLCPIMVHPSYDCRAVSSKVQGTLVVTVYVCVLKLALTAASPLHRGYVTDVDARWDVISGSVDCRTEEERGLKPLGNYKFRIPKSRYDSIDSYLSPHGEQFNDVPVLYDEAIYQQLRAADIDHLLAQHVAHLFIRDTVSLFSEKIHQDDTEDTDHFEVQLSQLRGADWGITVGTQDSLENIQSTNWQTMRFKPPPPHSSIGWRVEFRPCEVQITDFENAAIVCFVVLLTRVILSYQLNFIIPISKVSRSVSQ
;
A
#
# COMPACT_ATOMS: atom_id res chain seq x y z
N MET A 1 -15.10 3.35 -13.58
CA MET A 1 -15.29 1.92 -13.92
C MET A 1 -13.97 1.23 -13.61
N LEU A 2 -14.02 0.19 -12.78
CA LEU A 2 -12.85 -0.59 -12.37
C LEU A 2 -12.39 -1.43 -13.57
N CYS A 3 -11.08 -1.58 -13.74
CA CYS A 3 -10.54 -2.44 -14.77
C CYS A 3 -9.17 -2.97 -14.34
N CYS A 4 -9.03 -4.29 -14.38
CA CYS A 4 -7.78 -5.00 -14.22
C CYS A 4 -7.52 -5.82 -15.49
N VAL A 5 -6.34 -5.67 -16.06
CA VAL A 5 -5.87 -6.47 -17.20
C VAL A 5 -4.58 -7.16 -16.83
N LEU A 6 -4.56 -8.49 -16.90
CA LEU A 6 -3.38 -9.30 -16.60
C LEU A 6 -2.92 -10.04 -17.84
N SER A 7 -1.61 -10.11 -18.08
CA SER A 7 -1.05 -10.93 -19.15
C SER A 7 -1.45 -12.40 -18.99
N VAL A 8 -1.96 -13.00 -20.06
CA VAL A 8 -2.28 -14.44 -20.07
C VAL A 8 -1.00 -15.26 -20.25
N TYR A 9 -0.90 -16.40 -19.56
CA TYR A 9 0.21 -17.33 -19.77
C TYR A 9 0.12 -17.94 -21.18
N ARG A 10 1.25 -17.96 -21.90
CA ARG A 10 1.32 -18.49 -23.27
C ARG A 10 1.81 -19.94 -23.30
N ASP A 11 0.87 -20.87 -23.19
CA ASP A 11 1.10 -22.29 -23.50
C ASP A 11 1.00 -22.59 -25.01
N LYS A 12 1.43 -23.79 -25.45
CA LYS A 12 1.45 -24.29 -26.84
C LYS A 12 0.13 -24.09 -27.60
N ASN A 13 -1.00 -24.20 -26.91
CA ASN A 13 -2.34 -24.11 -27.51
C ASN A 13 -3.07 -22.80 -27.16
N THR A 14 -2.40 -21.85 -26.51
CA THR A 14 -3.00 -20.54 -26.23
C THR A 14 -3.16 -19.79 -27.55
N PRO A 15 -4.37 -19.34 -27.92
CA PRO A 15 -4.57 -18.57 -29.14
C PRO A 15 -3.64 -17.34 -29.17
N SER A 16 -3.15 -16.97 -30.36
CA SER A 16 -2.31 -15.78 -30.55
C SER A 16 -2.84 -14.95 -31.73
N PRO A 17 -3.42 -13.76 -31.48
CA PRO A 17 -3.63 -13.15 -30.16
C PRO A 17 -4.69 -13.90 -29.34
N PHE A 18 -4.50 -13.98 -28.03
CA PHE A 18 -5.57 -14.39 -27.13
C PHE A 18 -6.58 -13.24 -27.05
N LYS A 19 -7.83 -13.53 -27.40
CA LYS A 19 -8.96 -12.61 -27.31
C LYS A 19 -10.15 -13.41 -26.82
N GLU A 20 -10.69 -12.99 -25.70
CA GLU A 20 -11.87 -13.60 -25.12
C GLU A 20 -13.14 -12.99 -25.69
N ASP A 21 -14.17 -13.82 -25.91
CA ASP A 21 -15.51 -13.36 -26.26
C ASP A 21 -16.33 -13.10 -25.00
N LEU A 22 -16.24 -11.87 -24.47
CA LEU A 22 -16.93 -11.46 -23.25
C LEU A 22 -18.47 -11.40 -23.40
N ARG A 23 -18.99 -11.44 -24.64
CA ARG A 23 -20.44 -11.51 -24.89
C ARG A 23 -21.05 -12.80 -24.37
N THR A 24 -20.26 -13.87 -24.34
CA THR A 24 -20.69 -15.17 -23.80
C THR A 24 -21.00 -15.12 -22.30
N VAL A 25 -20.42 -14.16 -21.58
CA VAL A 25 -20.64 -13.95 -20.14
C VAL A 25 -21.54 -12.74 -19.85
N GLY A 26 -22.19 -12.19 -20.89
CA GLY A 26 -23.18 -11.11 -20.75
C GLY A 26 -22.63 -9.69 -20.92
N ASP A 27 -21.40 -9.51 -21.42
CA ASP A 27 -20.89 -8.17 -21.79
C ASP A 27 -21.54 -7.69 -23.10
N GLU A 28 -22.11 -6.49 -23.09
CA GLU A 28 -22.76 -5.87 -24.25
C GLU A 28 -21.84 -4.85 -24.96
N GLY A 29 -20.52 -4.95 -24.73
CA GLY A 29 -19.50 -4.03 -25.26
C GLY A 29 -19.00 -3.00 -24.24
N GLN A 30 -19.38 -3.11 -22.95
CA GLN A 30 -18.84 -2.23 -21.91
C GLN A 30 -17.35 -2.47 -21.68
N SER A 31 -16.84 -3.65 -22.00
CA SER A 31 -15.42 -4.03 -21.85
C SER A 31 -14.51 -3.58 -23.01
N ASP A 32 -15.07 -3.23 -24.18
CA ASP A 32 -14.31 -3.01 -25.43
C ASP A 32 -13.26 -1.88 -25.34
N TRP A 33 -13.49 -0.87 -24.49
CA TRP A 33 -12.55 0.24 -24.31
C TRP A 33 -11.30 -0.14 -23.51
N ALA A 34 -11.34 -1.24 -22.76
CA ALA A 34 -10.33 -1.61 -21.78
C ALA A 34 -9.72 -3.00 -22.00
N ALA A 35 -10.47 -3.94 -22.57
CA ALA A 35 -9.99 -5.28 -22.87
C ALA A 35 -8.83 -5.21 -23.88
N ARG A 36 -7.76 -5.96 -23.62
CA ARG A 36 -6.54 -5.99 -24.44
C ARG A 36 -6.29 -7.39 -24.97
N ALA A 37 -5.73 -7.47 -26.19
CA ALA A 37 -5.23 -8.73 -26.71
C ALA A 37 -4.13 -9.30 -25.79
N ASP A 38 -4.07 -10.61 -25.64
CA ASP A 38 -3.14 -11.34 -24.77
C ASP A 38 -3.28 -11.03 -23.27
N HIS A 39 -4.43 -10.51 -22.85
CA HIS A 39 -4.72 -10.24 -21.45
C HIS A 39 -6.06 -10.83 -21.00
N VAL A 40 -6.11 -11.28 -19.76
CA VAL A 40 -7.34 -11.63 -19.03
C VAL A 40 -7.97 -10.33 -18.52
N TYR A 41 -9.23 -10.10 -18.88
CA TYR A 41 -9.98 -8.92 -18.47
C TYR A 41 -10.83 -9.19 -17.21
N MET A 42 -10.84 -8.25 -16.27
CA MET A 42 -11.61 -8.26 -15.03
C MET A 42 -12.09 -6.83 -14.71
N ASP A 43 -13.33 -6.67 -14.27
CA ASP A 43 -13.99 -5.36 -14.14
C ASP A 43 -14.83 -5.18 -12.87
N ALA A 44 -14.76 -6.15 -11.96
CA ALA A 44 -15.46 -6.12 -10.69
C ALA A 44 -14.49 -6.05 -9.50
N MET A 45 -14.88 -5.30 -8.47
CA MET A 45 -14.15 -5.22 -7.20
C MET A 45 -13.89 -6.61 -6.59
N GLY A 46 -14.85 -7.54 -6.77
CA GLY A 46 -14.76 -8.91 -6.26
C GLY A 46 -13.59 -9.73 -6.83
N PHE A 47 -13.06 -9.39 -8.01
CA PHE A 47 -11.88 -10.10 -8.55
C PHE A 47 -10.61 -9.83 -7.75
N GLY A 48 -10.51 -8.67 -7.08
CA GLY A 48 -9.38 -8.33 -6.24
C GLY A 48 -9.70 -8.42 -4.75
N MET A 49 -10.70 -7.68 -4.26
CA MET A 49 -11.09 -7.72 -2.85
C MET A 49 -11.74 -9.05 -2.42
N GLY A 50 -12.08 -9.93 -3.37
CA GLY A 50 -12.43 -11.33 -3.10
C GLY A 50 -11.22 -12.26 -2.92
N CYS A 51 -9.99 -11.79 -3.17
CA CYS A 51 -8.78 -12.53 -2.85
C CYS A 51 -8.47 -12.48 -1.34
N CYS A 52 -7.69 -13.46 -0.89
CA CYS A 52 -7.27 -13.59 0.50
C CYS A 52 -5.79 -13.20 0.69
N CYS A 53 -5.42 -12.87 1.93
CA CYS A 53 -4.04 -12.53 2.27
C CYS A 53 -3.70 -12.89 3.71
N LEU A 54 -2.40 -12.96 3.99
CA LEU A 54 -1.86 -13.07 5.34
C LEU A 54 -1.32 -11.69 5.75
N GLN A 55 -1.83 -11.13 6.84
CA GLN A 55 -1.39 -9.82 7.37
C GLN A 55 -0.92 -9.97 8.81
N LEU A 56 0.14 -9.26 9.16
CA LEU A 56 0.73 -9.30 10.49
C LEU A 56 0.77 -7.90 11.06
N THR A 57 0.23 -7.72 12.28
CA THR A 57 0.33 -6.44 13.00
C THR A 57 1.25 -6.58 14.19
N PHE A 58 2.23 -5.69 14.28
CA PHE A 58 3.18 -5.59 15.39
C PHE A 58 2.87 -4.34 16.20
N GLN A 59 2.85 -4.46 17.53
CA GLN A 59 2.83 -3.30 18.43
C GLN A 59 4.27 -2.97 18.83
N ALA A 60 4.68 -1.74 18.60
CA ALA A 60 6.00 -1.24 18.98
C ALA A 60 5.99 -0.67 20.40
N CYS A 61 7.17 -0.51 20.99
CA CYS A 61 7.32 0.09 22.33
C CYS A 61 7.00 1.60 22.36
N ASN A 62 7.22 2.31 21.26
CA ASN A 62 6.96 3.75 21.09
C ASN A 62 6.83 4.10 19.60
N ILE A 63 6.55 5.38 19.31
CA ILE A 63 6.37 5.87 17.94
C ILE A 63 7.67 5.80 17.12
N GLU A 64 8.82 6.00 17.75
CA GLU A 64 10.13 5.99 17.10
C GLU A 64 10.49 4.58 16.60
N GLU A 65 10.26 3.56 17.42
CA GLU A 65 10.41 2.16 17.04
C GLU A 65 9.39 1.76 15.97
N ALA A 66 8.15 2.22 16.08
CA ALA A 66 7.13 1.97 15.07
C ALA A 66 7.53 2.53 13.69
N ARG A 67 8.01 3.78 13.64
CA ARG A 67 8.52 4.41 12.41
C ARG A 67 9.74 3.67 11.86
N THR A 68 10.66 3.28 12.73
CA THR A 68 11.83 2.50 12.34
C THR A 68 11.41 1.15 11.74
N LEU A 69 10.49 0.44 12.38
CA LEU A 69 10.04 -0.86 11.90
C LEU A 69 9.24 -0.76 10.59
N TYR A 70 8.40 0.28 10.45
CA TYR A 70 7.70 0.60 9.20
C TYR A 70 8.69 0.78 8.04
N ASP A 71 9.74 1.57 8.25
CA ASP A 71 10.75 1.86 7.23
C ASP A 71 11.60 0.63 6.90
N GLN A 72 12.04 -0.11 7.90
CA GLN A 72 12.92 -1.27 7.70
C GLN A 72 12.20 -2.45 7.03
N LEU A 73 10.89 -2.60 7.25
CA LEU A 73 10.09 -3.66 6.61
C LEU A 73 9.68 -3.33 5.18
N THR A 74 9.60 -2.06 4.82
CA THR A 74 9.16 -1.60 3.49
C THR A 74 9.95 -2.23 2.33
N PRO A 75 11.30 -2.22 2.34
CA PRO A 75 12.12 -2.88 1.31
C PRO A 75 11.87 -4.37 1.16
N LEU A 76 11.29 -5.03 2.17
CA LEU A 76 10.98 -6.45 2.16
C LEU A 76 9.61 -6.75 1.56
N CYS A 77 8.71 -5.76 1.47
CA CYS A 77 7.38 -5.97 0.92
C CYS A 77 7.38 -6.52 -0.52
N PRO A 78 8.17 -5.98 -1.46
CA PRO A 78 8.23 -6.51 -2.82
C PRO A 78 8.69 -7.97 -2.86
N ILE A 79 9.64 -8.35 -2.00
CA ILE A 79 10.18 -9.74 -1.93
C ILE A 79 9.07 -10.73 -1.54
N MET A 80 8.07 -10.29 -0.77
CA MET A 80 6.98 -11.18 -0.38
C MET A 80 5.97 -11.39 -1.50
N VAL A 81 5.72 -10.36 -2.32
CA VAL A 81 4.55 -10.32 -3.20
C VAL A 81 4.88 -10.28 -4.69
N HIS A 82 6.08 -9.93 -5.12
CA HIS A 82 6.34 -9.74 -6.55
C HIS A 82 7.75 -10.13 -7.01
N PRO A 83 7.90 -10.98 -8.05
CA PRO A 83 9.17 -11.16 -8.73
C PRO A 83 9.35 -10.03 -9.75
N SER A 84 10.05 -8.96 -9.38
CA SER A 84 10.38 -7.90 -10.36
C SER A 84 11.48 -8.36 -11.33
N TYR A 85 11.25 -8.12 -12.62
CA TYR A 85 12.04 -8.66 -13.73
C TYR A 85 13.37 -7.94 -14.03
N ASP A 86 13.72 -6.85 -13.33
CA ASP A 86 14.89 -6.02 -13.67
C ASP A 86 16.01 -6.07 -12.60
N CYS A 87 16.88 -7.07 -12.70
CA CYS A 87 18.13 -7.13 -11.92
C CYS A 87 19.22 -6.28 -12.61
N ARG A 88 19.27 -4.97 -12.39
CA ARG A 88 20.47 -4.17 -12.70
C ARG A 88 21.23 -3.86 -11.41
N ALA A 89 22.35 -4.56 -11.23
CA ALA A 89 23.29 -4.29 -10.15
C ALA A 89 23.87 -2.87 -10.28
N VAL A 90 23.54 -1.99 -9.35
CA VAL A 90 24.19 -0.68 -9.23
C VAL A 90 25.20 -0.78 -8.10
N SER A 91 26.49 -0.87 -8.45
CA SER A 91 27.58 -0.80 -7.48
C SER A 91 27.87 0.65 -7.11
N SER A 92 27.86 0.98 -5.82
CA SER A 92 28.49 2.20 -5.31
C SER A 92 29.42 1.88 -4.14
N LYS A 93 30.63 2.46 -4.17
CA LYS A 93 31.62 2.40 -3.08
C LYS A 93 31.50 3.69 -2.28
N VAL A 94 31.25 3.59 -0.98
CA VAL A 94 31.43 4.72 -0.05
C VAL A 94 32.49 4.33 0.98
N GLN A 95 33.64 5.01 0.88
CA GLN A 95 34.65 5.18 1.93
C GLN A 95 35.05 3.94 2.77
N GLY A 96 35.48 2.85 2.14
CA GLY A 96 36.37 1.85 2.77
C GLY A 96 35.80 0.99 3.91
N THR A 97 34.58 1.23 4.37
CA THR A 97 33.87 0.33 5.28
C THR A 97 33.24 -0.79 4.46
N LEU A 98 33.46 -2.04 4.87
CA LEU A 98 32.65 -3.16 4.41
C LEU A 98 31.24 -2.98 4.99
N VAL A 99 30.45 -2.08 4.40
CA VAL A 99 29.01 -2.12 4.55
C VAL A 99 28.64 -3.47 3.98
N VAL A 100 28.13 -4.37 4.82
CA VAL A 100 27.33 -5.49 4.34
C VAL A 100 26.08 -4.84 3.76
N THR A 101 26.22 -4.20 2.60
CA THR A 101 25.13 -4.00 1.68
C THR A 101 24.77 -5.42 1.36
N VAL A 102 23.80 -5.96 2.10
CA VAL A 102 23.00 -7.06 1.58
C VAL A 102 22.46 -6.45 0.29
N TYR A 103 23.17 -6.69 -0.80
CA TYR A 103 22.57 -6.71 -2.12
C TYR A 103 21.55 -7.81 -1.96
N VAL A 104 20.40 -7.45 -1.42
CA VAL A 104 19.15 -7.97 -1.90
C VAL A 104 19.17 -7.50 -3.36
N CYS A 105 19.93 -8.20 -4.21
CA CYS A 105 19.43 -8.56 -5.53
C CYS A 105 18.00 -8.93 -5.19
N VAL A 106 17.05 -8.05 -5.52
CA VAL A 106 15.63 -8.32 -5.37
C VAL A 106 15.50 -9.65 -6.08
N LEU A 107 15.45 -10.70 -5.28
CA LEU A 107 15.45 -12.05 -5.78
C LEU A 107 14.22 -12.06 -6.69
N LYS A 108 14.32 -12.69 -7.86
CA LYS A 108 13.17 -12.96 -8.73
C LYS A 108 12.21 -13.96 -8.06
N LEU A 109 11.96 -13.78 -6.77
CA LEU A 109 11.29 -14.68 -5.85
C LEU A 109 10.27 -13.83 -5.12
N ALA A 110 9.01 -13.96 -5.51
CA ALA A 110 7.91 -13.64 -4.62
C ALA A 110 7.79 -14.80 -3.63
N LEU A 111 8.31 -14.61 -2.42
CA LEU A 111 8.45 -15.67 -1.42
C LEU A 111 7.12 -16.32 -1.06
N THR A 112 6.02 -15.57 -1.18
CA THR A 112 4.69 -16.04 -0.79
C THR A 112 3.72 -16.19 -1.97
N ALA A 113 4.15 -16.03 -3.22
CA ALA A 113 3.27 -16.08 -4.40
C ALA A 113 2.34 -17.31 -4.41
N ALA A 114 1.02 -17.07 -4.53
CA ALA A 114 -0.01 -18.10 -4.46
C ALA A 114 -1.21 -17.85 -5.39
N SER A 115 -1.13 -16.89 -6.32
CA SER A 115 -2.24 -16.49 -7.20
C SER A 115 -1.89 -16.52 -8.70
N PRO A 116 -1.57 -17.69 -9.29
CA PRO A 116 -1.26 -17.80 -10.72
C PRO A 116 -2.50 -17.95 -11.62
N LEU A 117 -3.70 -18.02 -11.04
CA LEU A 117 -4.95 -18.29 -11.74
C LEU A 117 -5.95 -17.16 -11.49
N HIS A 118 -6.44 -16.54 -12.56
CA HIS A 118 -7.45 -15.48 -12.49
C HIS A 118 -8.57 -15.74 -13.50
N ARG A 119 -9.82 -15.64 -13.03
CA ARG A 119 -11.05 -15.78 -13.85
C ARG A 119 -11.04 -17.04 -14.75
N GLY A 120 -10.45 -18.14 -14.27
CA GLY A 120 -10.39 -19.42 -14.99
C GLY A 120 -9.22 -19.57 -15.97
N TYR A 121 -8.32 -18.59 -16.04
CA TYR A 121 -7.13 -18.60 -16.90
C TYR A 121 -5.85 -18.67 -16.07
N VAL A 122 -4.81 -19.28 -16.63
CA VAL A 122 -3.45 -19.17 -16.13
C VAL A 122 -2.88 -17.83 -16.59
N THR A 123 -2.33 -17.05 -15.68
CA THR A 123 -1.76 -15.72 -15.96
C THR A 123 -0.24 -15.75 -15.90
N ASP A 124 0.42 -14.77 -16.52
CA ASP A 124 1.88 -14.59 -16.46
C ASP A 124 2.31 -13.78 -15.21
N VAL A 125 1.50 -13.87 -14.15
CA VAL A 125 1.71 -13.28 -12.83
C VAL A 125 1.33 -14.32 -11.78
N ASP A 126 2.08 -14.35 -10.68
CA ASP A 126 1.93 -15.36 -9.62
C ASP A 126 1.33 -14.78 -8.32
N ALA A 127 0.97 -13.49 -8.30
CA ALA A 127 0.53 -12.78 -7.11
C ALA A 127 -0.66 -11.86 -7.37
N ARG A 128 -1.45 -11.62 -6.33
CA ARG A 128 -2.73 -10.89 -6.43
C ARG A 128 -2.61 -9.38 -6.51
N TRP A 129 -1.44 -8.80 -6.22
CA TRP A 129 -1.29 -7.38 -5.85
C TRP A 129 -1.89 -6.42 -6.89
N ASP A 130 -1.56 -6.61 -8.16
CA ASP A 130 -2.03 -5.74 -9.26
C ASP A 130 -3.54 -5.88 -9.49
N VAL A 131 -4.09 -7.08 -9.28
CA VAL A 131 -5.53 -7.32 -9.38
C VAL A 131 -6.26 -6.57 -8.28
N ILE A 132 -5.77 -6.65 -7.03
CA ILE A 132 -6.39 -5.91 -5.92
C ILE A 132 -6.25 -4.40 -6.14
N SER A 133 -5.05 -3.94 -6.53
CA SER A 133 -4.78 -2.53 -6.83
C SER A 133 -5.78 -1.94 -7.82
N GLY A 134 -5.99 -2.61 -8.96
CA GLY A 134 -6.95 -2.17 -9.98
C GLY A 134 -8.42 -2.37 -9.57
N SER A 135 -8.73 -3.34 -8.71
CA SER A 135 -10.12 -3.64 -8.31
C SER A 135 -10.73 -2.60 -7.37
N VAL A 136 -9.92 -1.71 -6.81
CA VAL A 136 -10.37 -0.57 -5.98
C VAL A 136 -9.76 0.76 -6.43
N ASP A 137 -9.25 0.82 -7.66
CA ASP A 137 -8.74 2.06 -8.21
C ASP A 137 -9.90 3.00 -8.56
N CYS A 138 -10.20 3.91 -7.63
CA CYS A 138 -11.26 4.90 -7.77
C CYS A 138 -10.85 6.15 -8.57
N ARG A 139 -9.62 6.21 -9.10
CA ARG A 139 -9.15 7.39 -9.83
C ARG A 139 -9.96 7.63 -11.11
N THR A 140 -10.40 8.86 -11.27
CA THR A 140 -10.98 9.37 -12.51
C THR A 140 -9.94 9.45 -13.64
N GLU A 141 -10.41 9.72 -14.85
CA GLU A 141 -9.51 9.95 -16.00
C GLU A 141 -8.66 11.22 -15.83
N GLU A 142 -9.17 12.24 -15.12
CA GLU A 142 -8.41 13.46 -14.81
C GLU A 142 -7.27 13.16 -13.83
N GLU A 143 -7.57 12.43 -12.75
CA GLU A 143 -6.61 12.03 -11.72
C GLU A 143 -5.54 11.07 -12.29
N ARG A 144 -5.92 10.16 -13.19
CA ARG A 144 -4.99 9.27 -13.93
C ARG A 144 -4.16 10.00 -14.98
N GLY A 145 -4.49 11.24 -15.29
CA GLY A 145 -3.81 12.04 -16.30
C GLY A 145 -4.19 11.75 -17.75
N LEU A 146 -5.27 11.00 -17.97
CA LEU A 146 -5.84 10.74 -19.29
C LEU A 146 -6.62 11.97 -19.82
N LYS A 147 -7.10 12.83 -18.91
CA LYS A 147 -7.73 14.11 -19.21
C LYS A 147 -7.05 15.28 -18.48
N PRO A 148 -7.16 16.53 -18.98
CA PRO A 148 -6.77 17.72 -18.22
C PRO A 148 -7.56 17.80 -16.91
N LEU A 149 -6.94 18.32 -15.85
CA LEU A 149 -7.64 18.59 -14.59
C LEU A 149 -8.70 19.69 -14.82
N GLY A 150 -9.92 19.43 -14.37
CA GLY A 150 -11.03 20.39 -14.38
C GLY A 150 -11.82 20.33 -13.08
N ASN A 151 -12.29 19.15 -12.69
CA ASN A 151 -13.14 18.96 -11.50
C ASN A 151 -12.35 18.51 -10.27
N TYR A 152 -11.17 17.92 -10.46
CA TYR A 152 -10.34 17.36 -9.40
C TYR A 152 -9.06 18.19 -9.18
N LYS A 153 -8.59 18.22 -7.92
CA LYS A 153 -7.43 19.00 -7.49
C LYS A 153 -6.09 18.35 -7.85
N PHE A 154 -6.05 17.02 -7.92
CA PHE A 154 -4.81 16.25 -7.90
C PHE A 154 -4.68 15.31 -9.11
N ARG A 155 -3.45 15.16 -9.63
CA ARG A 155 -3.09 14.03 -10.50
C ARG A 155 -2.41 12.98 -9.64
N ILE A 156 -3.05 11.81 -9.48
CA ILE A 156 -2.64 10.82 -8.49
C ILE A 156 -1.97 9.62 -9.18
N PRO A 157 -0.67 9.37 -8.93
CA PRO A 157 0.10 8.41 -9.72
C PRO A 157 -0.27 6.94 -9.45
N LYS A 158 -0.74 6.64 -8.24
CA LYS A 158 -1.01 5.28 -7.76
C LYS A 158 -2.47 5.06 -7.40
N SER A 159 -2.91 3.81 -7.36
CA SER A 159 -4.21 3.45 -6.76
C SER A 159 -4.20 3.76 -5.26
N ARG A 160 -5.37 3.80 -4.62
CA ARG A 160 -5.44 3.86 -3.14
C ARG A 160 -5.00 2.54 -2.49
N TYR A 161 -4.95 1.47 -3.27
CA TYR A 161 -4.31 0.21 -2.91
C TYR A 161 -3.00 0.07 -3.70
N ASP A 162 -1.84 0.31 -3.08
CA ASP A 162 -0.55 0.28 -3.77
C ASP A 162 0.65 0.20 -2.79
N SER A 163 1.90 0.18 -3.28
CA SER A 163 3.08 0.30 -2.42
C SER A 163 3.00 1.56 -1.56
N ILE A 164 3.73 1.62 -0.44
CA ILE A 164 3.85 2.88 0.31
C ILE A 164 4.43 4.02 -0.54
N ASP A 165 4.23 5.25 -0.06
CA ASP A 165 4.64 6.50 -0.74
C ASP A 165 5.87 7.15 -0.11
N SER A 166 6.12 6.91 1.18
CA SER A 166 7.17 7.60 1.92
C SER A 166 7.60 6.84 3.17
N TYR A 167 8.89 6.87 3.47
CA TYR A 167 9.43 6.56 4.77
C TYR A 167 9.03 7.58 5.82
N LEU A 168 8.86 7.10 7.04
CA LEU A 168 8.38 7.89 8.16
C LEU A 168 9.50 8.25 9.13
N SER A 169 10.62 7.54 9.23
CA SER A 169 11.68 7.89 10.18
C SER A 169 12.62 8.98 9.63
N PRO A 170 13.22 9.81 10.50
CA PRO A 170 14.25 10.77 10.07
C PRO A 170 15.43 10.14 9.32
N HIS A 171 15.75 8.87 9.60
CA HIS A 171 16.82 8.15 8.92
C HIS A 171 16.42 7.75 7.48
N GLY A 172 15.13 7.49 7.27
CA GLY A 172 14.53 7.13 5.99
C GLY A 172 14.27 8.32 5.06
N GLU A 173 14.19 9.55 5.59
CA GLU A 173 13.86 10.76 4.82
C GLU A 173 14.73 10.96 3.59
N GLN A 174 16.04 10.75 3.69
CA GLN A 174 16.98 10.87 2.57
C GLN A 174 16.71 9.88 1.42
N PHE A 175 15.91 8.84 1.66
CA PHE A 175 15.52 7.82 0.69
C PHE A 175 14.11 8.05 0.11
N ASN A 176 13.40 9.10 0.54
CA ASN A 176 12.16 9.57 -0.09
C ASN A 176 12.50 10.33 -1.38
N ASP A 177 12.95 9.61 -2.41
CA ASP A 177 13.42 10.16 -3.69
C ASP A 177 12.30 10.37 -4.72
N VAL A 178 11.06 10.06 -4.36
CA VAL A 178 9.85 10.30 -5.16
C VAL A 178 9.04 11.41 -4.50
N PRO A 179 8.63 12.47 -5.23
CA PRO A 179 7.77 13.50 -4.67
C PRO A 179 6.42 12.93 -4.20
N VAL A 180 6.12 13.13 -2.91
CA VAL A 180 4.84 12.74 -2.31
C VAL A 180 3.82 13.84 -2.61
N LEU A 181 2.68 13.46 -3.18
CA LEU A 181 1.54 14.36 -3.38
C LEU A 181 0.69 14.42 -2.11
N TYR A 182 0.38 15.60 -1.58
CA TYR A 182 -0.43 15.73 -0.36
C TYR A 182 -1.26 17.00 -0.37
N ASP A 183 -2.27 17.08 0.49
CA ASP A 183 -3.03 18.31 0.67
C ASP A 183 -2.26 19.32 1.54
N GLU A 184 -1.82 20.42 0.93
CA GLU A 184 -1.04 21.46 1.60
C GLU A 184 -1.79 22.08 2.79
N ALA A 185 -3.11 22.25 2.73
CA ALA A 185 -3.87 22.87 3.81
C ALA A 185 -3.86 21.97 5.06
N ILE A 186 -4.06 20.67 4.86
CA ILE A 186 -4.01 19.66 5.93
C ILE A 186 -2.58 19.54 6.47
N TYR A 187 -1.59 19.51 5.58
CA TYR A 187 -0.19 19.49 5.99
C TYR A 187 0.16 20.68 6.90
N GLN A 188 -0.20 21.92 6.52
CA GLN A 188 0.06 23.10 7.33
C GLN A 188 -0.68 23.07 8.68
N GLN A 189 -1.91 22.56 8.71
CA GLN A 189 -2.68 22.37 9.94
C GLN A 189 -1.97 21.38 10.89
N LEU A 190 -1.50 20.24 10.37
CA LEU A 190 -0.75 19.25 11.15
C LEU A 190 0.58 19.82 11.66
N ARG A 191 1.29 20.60 10.83
CA ARG A 191 2.54 21.28 11.23
C ARG A 191 2.31 22.34 12.30
N ALA A 192 1.22 23.09 12.23
CA ALA A 192 0.84 24.06 13.25
C ALA A 192 0.51 23.38 14.60
N ALA A 193 0.09 22.12 14.57
CA ALA A 193 -0.15 21.28 15.73
C ALA A 193 1.10 20.52 16.24
N ASP A 194 2.31 20.96 15.85
CA ASP A 194 3.59 20.38 16.27
C ASP A 194 3.83 18.91 15.83
N ILE A 195 3.09 18.43 14.83
CA ILE A 195 3.33 17.10 14.22
C ILE A 195 4.50 17.21 13.26
N ASP A 196 5.50 16.35 13.37
CA ASP A 196 6.71 16.41 12.53
C ASP A 196 6.41 16.32 11.03
N HIS A 197 7.31 16.84 10.20
CA HIS A 197 7.12 16.95 8.75
C HIS A 197 6.78 15.62 8.07
N LEU A 198 7.48 14.54 8.41
CA LEU A 198 7.31 13.25 7.72
C LEU A 198 5.94 12.64 8.03
N LEU A 199 5.53 12.69 9.31
CA LEU A 199 4.22 12.20 9.70
C LEU A 199 3.10 13.10 9.17
N ALA A 200 3.28 14.42 9.22
CA ALA A 200 2.32 15.37 8.67
C ALA A 200 2.13 15.18 7.16
N GLN A 201 3.22 14.99 6.41
CA GLN A 201 3.19 14.71 4.98
C GLN A 201 2.51 13.37 4.68
N HIS A 202 2.83 12.32 5.43
CA HIS A 202 2.20 11.01 5.28
C HIS A 202 0.69 11.08 5.50
N VAL A 203 0.24 11.70 6.59
CA VAL A 203 -1.20 11.85 6.88
C VAL A 203 -1.85 12.69 5.79
N ALA A 204 -1.31 13.87 5.46
CA ALA A 204 -1.87 14.75 4.42
C ALA A 204 -1.91 14.09 3.03
N HIS A 205 -1.02 13.13 2.74
CA HIS A 205 -1.08 12.31 1.54
C HIS A 205 -2.31 11.38 1.52
N LEU A 206 -2.69 10.79 2.65
CA LEU A 206 -3.89 9.93 2.71
C LEU A 206 -5.17 10.69 2.36
N PHE A 207 -5.24 11.98 2.73
CA PHE A 207 -6.38 12.88 2.48
C PHE A 207 -6.46 13.42 1.05
N ILE A 208 -5.58 13.03 0.12
CA ILE A 208 -5.79 13.33 -1.31
C ILE A 208 -6.92 12.46 -1.91
N ARG A 209 -7.48 11.54 -1.11
CA ARG A 209 -8.54 10.60 -1.50
C ARG A 209 -9.86 10.97 -0.85
N ASP A 210 -10.92 10.86 -1.64
CA ASP A 210 -12.28 10.95 -1.12
C ASP A 210 -12.64 9.71 -0.28
N THR A 211 -13.53 9.92 0.69
CA THR A 211 -14.20 8.84 1.43
C THR A 211 -15.12 8.06 0.48
N VAL A 212 -15.01 6.74 0.50
CA VAL A 212 -15.76 5.86 -0.42
C VAL A 212 -16.94 5.16 0.23
N SER A 213 -17.04 5.18 1.55
CA SER A 213 -18.15 4.60 2.29
C SER A 213 -18.32 5.32 3.62
N LEU A 214 -19.40 6.08 3.79
CA LEU A 214 -19.76 6.72 5.05
C LEU A 214 -21.23 6.41 5.37
N PHE A 215 -21.48 5.94 6.59
CA PHE A 215 -22.84 5.68 7.06
C PHE A 215 -23.48 7.00 7.50
N SER A 216 -24.77 7.20 7.18
CA SER A 216 -25.49 8.45 7.48
C SER A 216 -25.54 8.79 8.98
N GLU A 217 -25.55 7.76 9.81
CA GLU A 217 -25.56 7.81 11.27
C GLU A 217 -24.22 8.28 11.83
N LYS A 218 -23.15 8.08 11.05
CA LYS A 218 -21.78 8.47 11.36
C LYS A 218 -21.41 9.72 10.56
N ILE A 219 -22.33 10.66 10.33
CA ILE A 219 -22.02 11.96 9.73
C ILE A 219 -21.77 12.99 10.83
N HIS A 220 -22.51 12.92 11.93
CA HIS A 220 -22.33 13.82 13.06
C HIS A 220 -21.88 12.98 14.24
N GLN A 221 -20.58 13.00 14.53
CA GLN A 221 -20.03 12.37 15.71
C GLN A 221 -19.38 13.40 16.62
N ASP A 222 -19.23 13.04 17.89
CA ASP A 222 -18.50 13.86 18.84
C ASP A 222 -16.99 13.57 18.71
N ASP A 223 -16.24 14.52 18.16
CA ASP A 223 -14.79 14.42 17.96
C ASP A 223 -14.01 14.16 19.28
N THR A 224 -14.67 14.31 20.44
CA THR A 224 -14.06 14.04 21.74
C THR A 224 -14.23 12.62 22.25
N GLU A 225 -15.28 11.90 21.82
CA GLU A 225 -15.69 10.59 22.35
C GLU A 225 -15.78 9.50 21.27
N ASP A 226 -16.12 9.87 20.03
CA ASP A 226 -16.38 8.93 18.93
C ASP A 226 -15.17 8.75 18.02
N THR A 227 -14.79 7.49 17.80
CA THR A 227 -13.55 7.13 17.09
C THR A 227 -13.74 6.80 15.62
N ASP A 228 -14.97 6.68 15.14
CA ASP A 228 -15.17 6.39 13.72
C ASP A 228 -14.84 7.61 12.86
N HIS A 229 -14.92 8.82 13.44
CA HIS A 229 -14.49 10.08 12.85
C HIS A 229 -13.00 10.37 13.02
N PHE A 230 -12.44 10.03 14.18
CA PHE A 230 -11.03 10.22 14.46
C PHE A 230 -10.48 9.04 15.27
N GLU A 231 -9.76 8.11 14.63
CA GLU A 231 -8.85 7.21 15.37
C GLU A 231 -7.56 7.93 15.81
N VAL A 232 -7.47 9.26 15.66
CA VAL A 232 -6.43 10.06 16.30
C VAL A 232 -7.03 11.28 16.92
N GLN A 233 -7.36 11.19 18.20
CA GLN A 233 -7.32 12.37 19.03
C GLN A 233 -5.83 12.74 19.15
N LEU A 234 -5.40 13.68 18.30
CA LEU A 234 -4.05 14.25 18.31
C LEU A 234 -3.70 14.87 19.67
N SER A 235 -4.68 14.98 20.57
CA SER A 235 -4.51 15.27 22.00
C SER A 235 -3.48 14.39 22.71
N GLN A 236 -3.28 13.15 22.25
CA GLN A 236 -2.29 12.25 22.83
C GLN A 236 -0.84 12.49 22.37
N LEU A 237 -0.62 13.32 21.32
CA LEU A 237 0.73 13.60 20.84
C LEU A 237 1.53 14.58 21.71
N ARG A 238 0.94 15.23 22.72
CA ARG A 238 1.66 15.94 23.82
C ARG A 238 0.72 16.64 24.84
N GLY A 239 -0.46 16.10 25.14
CA GLY A 239 -1.29 16.62 26.24
C GLY A 239 -1.84 18.04 26.02
N ALA A 240 -2.07 18.42 24.76
CA ALA A 240 -2.76 19.66 24.42
C ALA A 240 -4.03 19.33 23.62
N ASP A 241 -5.12 19.99 23.97
CA ASP A 241 -6.42 19.89 23.32
C ASP A 241 -6.30 20.52 21.92
N TRP A 242 -6.07 19.70 20.89
CA TRP A 242 -5.55 20.18 19.61
C TRP A 242 -6.59 20.66 18.60
N GLY A 243 -7.90 20.64 18.89
CA GLY A 243 -8.91 21.34 18.09
C GLY A 243 -8.73 21.24 16.56
N ILE A 244 -8.33 20.07 16.04
CA ILE A 244 -8.15 19.85 14.61
C ILE A 244 -9.54 19.55 14.04
N THR A 245 -10.28 20.60 13.76
CA THR A 245 -11.41 20.52 12.85
C THR A 245 -10.82 20.42 11.45
N VAL A 246 -10.55 19.20 10.97
CA VAL A 246 -10.38 19.01 9.52
C VAL A 246 -11.77 19.33 8.96
N GLY A 247 -11.89 20.44 8.24
CA GLY A 247 -13.17 21.05 7.84
C GLY A 247 -14.01 20.25 6.84
N THR A 248 -13.84 18.93 6.79
CA THR A 248 -14.66 17.99 6.05
C THR A 248 -14.99 16.85 7.00
N GLN A 249 -16.27 16.50 7.02
CA GLN A 249 -16.96 15.55 7.87
C GLN A 249 -16.56 14.09 7.57
N ASP A 250 -15.28 13.89 7.25
CA ASP A 250 -14.66 12.73 6.67
C ASP A 250 -13.62 12.20 7.63
N SER A 251 -13.77 10.95 8.00
CA SER A 251 -13.03 10.43 9.12
C SER A 251 -11.62 9.98 8.79
N LEU A 252 -10.69 10.23 9.72
CA LEU A 252 -9.32 9.74 9.61
C LEU A 252 -9.31 8.21 9.53
N GLU A 253 -10.17 7.53 10.28
CA GLU A 253 -10.33 6.07 10.18
C GLU A 253 -10.79 5.65 8.79
N ASN A 254 -11.82 6.27 8.23
CA ASN A 254 -12.37 5.89 6.92
C ASN A 254 -11.36 6.15 5.80
N ILE A 255 -10.62 7.27 5.87
CA ILE A 255 -9.55 7.55 4.93
C ILE A 255 -8.38 6.57 5.13
N GLN A 256 -7.94 6.30 6.36
CA GLN A 256 -6.82 5.42 6.64
C GLN A 256 -7.13 3.94 6.34
N SER A 257 -8.35 3.49 6.65
CA SER A 257 -8.79 2.12 6.45
C SER A 257 -8.97 1.80 4.96
N THR A 258 -9.29 2.82 4.16
CA THR A 258 -9.43 2.73 2.69
C THR A 258 -8.19 3.16 1.90
N ASN A 259 -7.09 3.55 2.56
CA ASN A 259 -5.77 3.57 1.94
C ASN A 259 -5.06 2.26 2.29
N TRP A 260 -4.93 1.38 1.30
CA TRP A 260 -4.44 0.01 1.48
C TRP A 260 -3.02 -0.13 0.93
N GLN A 261 -2.04 0.24 1.74
CA GLN A 261 -0.64 0.15 1.33
C GLN A 261 0.01 -1.21 1.67
N THR A 262 1.23 -1.48 1.17
CA THR A 262 2.04 -2.65 1.56
C THR A 262 2.39 -2.66 3.05
N MET A 263 2.58 -1.48 3.63
CA MET A 263 2.69 -1.26 5.08
C MET A 263 1.62 -0.28 5.52
N ARG A 264 1.07 -0.48 6.72
CA ARG A 264 0.18 0.50 7.35
C ARG A 264 0.73 0.90 8.71
N PHE A 265 0.88 2.20 8.89
CA PHE A 265 1.18 2.81 10.18
C PHE A 265 -0.13 3.02 10.92
N LYS A 266 -0.27 2.46 12.12
CA LYS A 266 -1.52 2.45 12.88
C LYS A 266 -1.32 3.22 14.19
N PRO A 267 -1.98 4.37 14.37
CA PRO A 267 -1.96 5.10 15.62
C PRO A 267 -2.63 4.29 16.74
N PRO A 268 -2.32 4.63 18.02
CA PRO A 268 -3.03 4.06 19.15
C PRO A 268 -4.49 4.57 19.15
N PRO A 269 -5.48 3.69 19.41
CA PRO A 269 -6.85 4.13 19.62
C PRO A 269 -6.95 4.92 20.94
N PRO A 270 -7.80 5.95 21.02
CA PRO A 270 -7.98 6.70 22.25
C PRO A 270 -8.53 5.80 23.36
N HIS A 271 -8.21 6.15 24.61
CA HIS A 271 -8.66 5.42 25.81
C HIS A 271 -8.31 3.92 25.86
N SER A 272 -7.27 3.50 25.12
CA SER A 272 -6.82 2.11 25.07
C SER A 272 -5.39 1.95 25.60
N SER A 273 -5.05 0.73 26.02
CA SER A 273 -3.66 0.33 26.33
C SER A 273 -2.86 -0.08 25.08
N ILE A 274 -3.50 -0.08 23.90
CA ILE A 274 -2.88 -0.42 22.63
C ILE A 274 -1.97 0.73 22.18
N GLY A 275 -0.71 0.40 21.89
CA GLY A 275 0.29 1.37 21.43
C GLY A 275 0.30 1.60 19.91
N TRP A 276 1.35 2.29 19.45
CA TRP A 276 1.65 2.44 18.03
C TRP A 276 1.90 1.08 17.39
N ARG A 277 1.28 0.84 16.23
CA ARG A 277 1.35 -0.44 15.53
C ARG A 277 1.80 -0.25 14.09
N VAL A 278 2.43 -1.28 13.55
CA VAL A 278 2.73 -1.39 12.12
C VAL A 278 2.15 -2.69 11.59
N GLU A 279 1.52 -2.61 10.43
CA GLU A 279 0.90 -3.76 9.79
C GLU A 279 1.63 -4.07 8.49
N PHE A 280 2.14 -5.30 8.40
CA PHE A 280 2.81 -5.88 7.24
C PHE A 280 1.78 -6.66 6.41
N ARG A 281 1.46 -6.15 5.21
CA ARG A 281 0.31 -6.58 4.39
C ARG A 281 0.60 -7.34 3.07
N PRO A 282 1.85 -7.51 2.59
CA PRO A 282 2.08 -8.01 1.23
C PRO A 282 1.86 -9.53 1.08
N CYS A 283 2.00 -10.32 2.15
CA CYS A 283 2.00 -11.79 2.04
C CYS A 283 0.70 -12.35 1.45
N GLU A 284 0.83 -13.31 0.53
CA GLU A 284 -0.30 -14.15 0.13
C GLU A 284 -0.59 -15.18 1.23
N VAL A 285 -1.86 -15.56 1.36
CA VAL A 285 -2.23 -16.66 2.23
C VAL A 285 -1.83 -17.98 1.58
N GLN A 286 -1.31 -18.91 2.37
CA GLN A 286 -0.90 -20.23 1.92
C GLN A 286 -2.01 -21.26 2.19
N ILE A 287 -1.92 -22.42 1.55
CA ILE A 287 -2.97 -23.46 1.63
C ILE A 287 -3.06 -24.04 3.05
N THR A 288 -1.92 -24.25 3.72
CA THR A 288 -1.89 -24.90 5.03
C THR A 288 -1.64 -23.93 6.17
N ASP A 289 -2.20 -24.23 7.34
CA ASP A 289 -1.92 -23.50 8.59
C ASP A 289 -0.44 -23.52 8.93
N PHE A 290 0.27 -24.61 8.61
CA PHE A 290 1.71 -24.75 8.84
C PHE A 290 2.51 -23.73 8.03
N GLU A 291 2.23 -23.58 6.73
CA GLU A 291 2.91 -22.62 5.87
C GLU A 291 2.64 -21.18 6.31
N ASN A 292 1.37 -20.87 6.62
CA ASN A 292 1.00 -19.55 7.15
C ASN A 292 1.72 -19.27 8.48
N ALA A 293 1.74 -20.23 9.41
CA ALA A 293 2.46 -20.11 10.68
C ALA A 293 3.98 -19.96 10.47
N ALA A 294 4.56 -20.64 9.48
CA ALA A 294 5.98 -20.52 9.15
C ALA A 294 6.32 -19.10 8.66
N ILE A 295 5.49 -18.51 7.77
CA ILE A 295 5.64 -17.12 7.33
C ILE A 295 5.49 -16.17 8.53
N VAL A 296 4.50 -16.39 9.40
CA VAL A 296 4.31 -15.58 10.61
C VAL A 296 5.55 -15.61 11.49
N CYS A 297 6.02 -16.81 11.83
CA CYS A 297 7.23 -17.00 12.63
C CYS A 297 8.46 -16.36 11.98
N PHE A 298 8.62 -16.51 10.66
CA PHE A 298 9.73 -15.91 9.91
C PHE A 298 9.72 -14.38 10.03
N VAL A 299 8.60 -13.72 9.74
CA VAL A 299 8.50 -12.26 9.81
C VAL A 299 8.68 -11.78 11.25
N VAL A 300 8.11 -12.46 12.25
CA VAL A 300 8.33 -12.13 13.68
C VAL A 300 9.80 -12.24 14.08
N LEU A 301 10.50 -13.29 13.67
CA LEU A 301 11.93 -13.42 13.97
C LEU A 301 12.75 -12.35 13.24
N LEU A 302 12.37 -12.03 12.01
CA LEU A 302 13.02 -11.00 11.20
C LEU A 302 12.89 -9.61 11.83
N THR A 303 11.71 -9.22 12.32
CA THR A 303 11.52 -7.93 13.03
C THR A 303 12.38 -7.87 14.29
N ARG A 304 12.45 -8.96 15.06
CA ARG A 304 13.32 -9.04 16.24
C ARG A 304 14.80 -8.91 15.87
N VAL A 305 15.24 -9.54 14.79
CA VAL A 305 16.62 -9.43 14.30
C VAL A 305 16.93 -7.99 13.83
N ILE A 306 16.03 -7.37 13.06
CA ILE A 306 16.15 -5.97 12.61
C ILE A 306 16.40 -5.05 13.80
N LEU A 307 15.54 -5.14 14.82
CA LEU A 307 15.61 -4.27 16.00
C LEU A 307 16.83 -4.59 16.89
N SER A 308 17.12 -5.88 17.14
CA SER A 308 18.20 -6.30 18.04
C SER A 308 19.59 -5.98 17.49
N TYR A 309 19.78 -6.13 16.17
CA TYR A 309 21.06 -5.90 15.50
C TYR A 309 21.14 -4.53 14.79
N GLN A 310 20.09 -3.72 14.89
CA GLN A 310 19.98 -2.42 14.22
C GLN A 310 20.31 -2.52 12.72
N LEU A 311 19.74 -3.52 12.06
CA LEU A 311 19.96 -3.74 10.63
C LEU A 311 19.32 -2.61 9.81
N ASN A 312 19.97 -2.23 8.72
CA ASN A 312 19.48 -1.21 7.80
C ASN A 312 19.23 -1.79 6.40
N PHE A 313 17.96 -1.94 6.05
CA PHE A 313 17.47 -2.40 4.76
C PHE A 313 16.96 -1.26 3.87
N ILE A 314 16.90 -0.03 4.38
CA ILE A 314 16.30 1.11 3.68
C ILE A 314 17.01 1.34 2.34
N ILE A 315 16.21 1.49 1.30
CA ILE A 315 16.63 1.80 -0.07
C ILE A 315 15.74 2.92 -0.60
N PRO A 316 16.11 3.63 -1.69
CA PRO A 316 15.24 4.67 -2.25
C PRO A 316 13.83 4.16 -2.59
N ILE A 317 12.79 4.93 -2.26
CA ILE A 317 11.37 4.59 -2.50
C ILE A 317 11.12 4.26 -3.97
N SER A 318 11.76 4.96 -4.90
CA SER A 318 11.64 4.69 -6.34
C SER A 318 11.99 3.24 -6.72
N LYS A 319 12.93 2.62 -5.97
CA LYS A 319 13.30 1.20 -6.15
C LYS A 319 12.29 0.26 -5.51
N VAL A 320 11.71 0.64 -4.38
CA VAL A 320 10.64 -0.14 -3.73
C VAL A 320 9.41 -0.16 -4.62
N SER A 321 8.91 1.00 -5.07
CA SER A 321 7.72 1.11 -5.88
C SER A 321 7.85 0.38 -7.22
N ARG A 322 8.98 0.51 -7.91
CA ARG A 322 9.27 -0.27 -9.13
C ARG A 322 9.25 -1.78 -8.88
N SER A 323 9.57 -2.21 -7.65
CA SER A 323 9.64 -3.63 -7.33
C SER A 323 8.26 -4.25 -7.05
N VAL A 324 7.24 -3.44 -6.77
CA VAL A 324 5.87 -3.88 -6.44
C VAL A 324 4.93 -3.78 -7.64
N SER A 325 5.03 -2.71 -8.42
CA SER A 325 4.05 -2.37 -9.46
C SER A 325 4.70 -2.40 -10.85
N GLN A 326 4.08 -3.09 -11.82
CA GLN A 326 4.56 -3.22 -13.21
C GLN A 326 4.18 -2.04 -14.11
#